data_AF-A0A3S1J5N4-F1
#
_entry.id   AF-A0A3S1J5N4-F1
#
_cell.length_a   1.000
_cell.length_b   1.000
_cell.length_c   1.000
_cell.angle_alpha   90.00
_cell.angle_beta   90.00
_cell.angle_gamma   90.00
#
_symmetry.space_group_name_H-M   'P 1'
#
loop_
_entity.id
_entity.type
_entity.pdbx_description
1 polymer ?
#
loop_
_entity_poly.entity_id
_entity_poly.type
_entity_poly.pdbx_seq_one_letter_code
_entity_poly.pdbx_strand_id
1 'polypeptide(L)'
;MSRKEKGSRADLYAKITEKIVADLEKGVRPWVKPWRAGHPSGSVNRPLRHNGLPYQGINTLLLWSEAVAQGFVSPYWMTFKQSVELGGHVRKGETGTTVVYAGSFSKTEIDAKGDEVERGIPYLKTYTVFCADQIDELPPHY
;
A
#
# COMPACT_ATOMS: atom_id res chain seq x y z
N MET A 1 15.90 -9.07 -26.14
CA MET A 1 14.86 -9.17 -25.08
C MET A 1 15.52 -8.86 -23.74
N SER A 2 15.34 -7.63 -23.24
CA SER A 2 15.99 -7.19 -22.00
C SER A 2 15.28 -7.79 -20.78
N ARG A 3 15.99 -8.62 -20.02
CA ARG A 3 15.51 -9.20 -18.77
C ARG A 3 15.44 -8.06 -17.75
N LYS A 4 14.23 -7.57 -17.49
CA LYS A 4 13.96 -6.55 -16.46
C LYS A 4 14.48 -7.10 -15.13
N GLU A 5 15.57 -6.52 -14.60
CA GLU A 5 16.09 -6.88 -13.29
C GLU A 5 14.97 -6.68 -12.26
N LYS A 6 14.68 -7.73 -11.49
CA LYS A 6 13.85 -7.60 -10.30
C LYS A 6 14.65 -6.76 -9.32
N GLY A 7 14.24 -5.50 -9.13
CA GLY A 7 14.80 -4.64 -8.09
C GLY A 7 14.90 -5.41 -6.78
N SER A 8 16.06 -5.30 -6.14
CA SER A 8 16.40 -6.08 -4.96
C SER A 8 15.40 -5.77 -3.84
N ARG A 9 15.21 -6.70 -2.88
CA ARG A 9 14.39 -6.41 -1.69
C ARG A 9 14.91 -5.18 -0.94
N ALA A 10 16.22 -4.95 -0.97
CA ALA A 10 16.84 -3.78 -0.36
C ALA A 10 16.37 -2.49 -1.04
N ASP A 11 16.15 -2.50 -2.36
CA ASP A 11 15.72 -1.32 -3.14
C ASP A 11 14.31 -0.87 -2.72
N LEU A 12 13.43 -1.82 -2.37
CA LEU A 12 12.09 -1.50 -1.89
C LEU A 12 12.09 -0.85 -0.50
N TYR A 13 12.89 -1.40 0.42
CA TYR A 13 13.07 -0.80 1.75
C TYR A 13 13.72 0.58 1.64
N ALA A 14 14.73 0.72 0.77
CA ALA A 14 15.40 1.99 0.50
C ALA A 14 14.41 3.03 -0.01
N LYS A 15 13.60 2.71 -1.03
CA LYS A 15 12.62 3.65 -1.60
C LYS A 15 11.58 4.13 -0.58
N ILE A 16 11.09 3.24 0.29
CA ILE A 16 10.15 3.61 1.35
C ILE A 16 10.83 4.49 2.38
N THR A 17 12.05 4.13 2.79
CA THR A 17 12.85 4.91 3.73
C THR A 17 13.16 6.29 3.18
N GLU A 18 13.57 6.41 1.92
CA GLU A 18 13.83 7.68 1.23
C GLU A 18 12.59 8.57 1.18
N LYS A 19 11.40 8.00 0.91
CA LYS A 19 10.14 8.77 0.96
C LYS A 19 9.90 9.33 2.37
N ILE A 20 10.12 8.52 3.40
CA ILE A 20 9.93 8.95 4.80
C ILE A 20 10.96 10.02 5.19
N VAL A 21 12.22 9.86 4.79
CA VAL A 21 13.28 10.85 5.03
C VAL A 21 12.95 12.17 4.34
N ALA A 22 12.52 12.14 3.07
CA ALA A 22 12.13 13.33 2.34
C ALA A 22 10.92 14.06 2.98
N ASP A 23 9.95 13.32 3.55
CA ASP A 23 8.85 13.92 4.29
C ASP A 23 9.36 14.58 5.59
N LEU A 24 10.29 13.93 6.31
CA LEU A 24 10.90 14.48 7.52
C LEU A 24 11.74 15.74 7.26
N GLU A 25 12.48 15.78 6.16
CA GLU A 25 13.27 16.95 5.73
C GLU A 25 12.38 18.17 5.45
N LYS A 26 11.14 17.95 4.98
CA LYS A 26 10.12 19.00 4.82
C LYS A 26 9.49 19.43 6.17
N GLY A 27 10.00 18.93 7.28
CA GLY A 27 9.45 19.16 8.63
C GLY A 27 8.14 18.42 8.88
N VAL A 28 7.75 17.49 7.99
CA VAL A 28 6.54 16.68 8.15
C VAL A 28 6.93 15.39 8.85
N ARG A 29 6.47 15.22 10.09
CA ARG A 29 6.56 13.93 10.79
C ARG A 29 5.39 13.05 10.34
N PRO A 30 5.60 11.99 9.53
CA PRO A 30 4.51 11.21 8.93
C PRO A 30 3.62 10.52 9.97
N TRP A 31 4.19 10.20 11.14
CA TRP A 31 3.48 9.61 12.28
C TRP A 31 2.82 10.65 13.21
N VAL A 32 2.97 11.96 12.95
CA VAL A 32 2.44 13.04 13.82
C VAL A 32 1.45 13.98 13.11
N LYS A 33 1.35 14.00 11.77
CA LYS A 33 0.55 15.00 11.03
C LYS A 33 -0.50 14.35 10.08
N PRO A 34 -1.77 14.81 10.02
CA PRO A 34 -2.54 15.57 11.01
C PRO A 34 -3.94 14.94 11.22
N TRP A 35 -4.15 14.25 12.34
CA TRP A 35 -5.53 13.87 12.73
C TRP A 35 -6.40 15.08 13.16
N ARG A 36 -5.89 16.31 13.05
CA ARG A 36 -6.54 17.56 13.51
C ARG A 36 -6.37 18.80 12.62
N ALA A 37 -5.69 18.72 11.47
CA ALA A 37 -5.47 19.93 10.65
C ALA A 37 -6.05 19.76 9.25
N GLY A 38 -7.23 20.33 9.02
CA GLY A 38 -7.54 20.93 7.71
C GLY A 38 -8.82 20.52 6.99
N HIS A 39 -9.61 19.51 7.42
CA HIS A 39 -10.88 19.22 6.76
C HIS A 39 -12.07 19.85 7.51
N PRO A 40 -12.90 20.70 6.86
CA PRO A 40 -14.12 21.25 7.46
C PRO A 40 -15.17 20.17 7.81
N SER A 41 -15.00 18.95 7.30
CA SER A 41 -15.86 17.80 7.56
C SER A 41 -15.07 16.63 8.16
N GLY A 42 -14.85 16.68 9.47
CA GLY A 42 -14.69 15.52 10.36
C GLY A 42 -13.84 14.31 9.92
N SER A 43 -12.72 14.13 10.61
CA SER A 43 -11.94 12.88 10.74
C SER A 43 -11.15 12.40 9.53
N VAL A 44 -9.81 12.40 9.68
CA VAL A 44 -8.93 11.56 8.87
C VAL A 44 -9.26 10.11 9.20
N ASN A 45 -10.04 9.46 8.33
CA ASN A 45 -10.39 8.07 8.49
C ASN A 45 -9.16 7.20 8.22
N ARG A 46 -9.02 6.14 9.01
CA ARG A 46 -7.97 5.16 8.82
C ARG A 46 -8.11 4.53 7.42
N PRO A 47 -7.04 4.40 6.61
CA PRO A 47 -7.16 3.84 5.28
C PRO A 47 -7.71 2.42 5.37
N LEU A 48 -8.75 2.15 4.58
CA LEU A 48 -9.47 0.90 4.50
C LEU A 48 -9.15 0.21 3.18
N ARG A 49 -9.14 -1.12 3.19
CA ARG A 49 -9.14 -1.94 1.98
C ARG A 49 -10.53 -1.90 1.34
N HIS A 50 -10.64 -2.33 0.08
CA HIS A 50 -11.92 -2.52 -0.62
C HIS A 50 -13.01 -3.31 0.16
N ASN A 51 -12.63 -4.12 1.16
CA ASN A 51 -13.54 -4.90 2.00
C ASN A 51 -13.79 -4.28 3.38
N GLY A 52 -13.41 -3.01 3.59
CA GLY A 52 -13.59 -2.29 4.86
C GLY A 52 -12.56 -2.63 5.94
N LEU A 53 -11.65 -3.57 5.72
CA LEU A 53 -10.61 -3.89 6.70
C LEU A 53 -9.53 -2.79 6.73
N PRO A 54 -9.12 -2.32 7.93
CA PRO A 54 -8.13 -1.26 8.03
C PRO A 54 -6.72 -1.73 7.63
N TYR A 55 -5.98 -0.88 6.92
CA TYR A 55 -4.54 -1.04 6.72
C TYR A 55 -3.77 -0.91 8.05
N GLN A 56 -2.64 -1.62 8.12
CA GLN A 56 -1.81 -1.73 9.32
C GLN A 56 -0.36 -1.33 9.02
N GLY A 57 0.34 -0.87 10.05
CA GLY A 57 1.78 -0.60 10.01
C GLY A 57 2.17 0.49 9.02
N ILE A 58 3.24 0.24 8.28
CA ILE A 58 3.83 1.22 7.36
C ILE A 58 2.87 1.67 6.25
N ASN A 59 1.96 0.78 5.82
CA ASN A 59 0.97 1.11 4.80
C ASN A 59 0.02 2.21 5.26
N THR A 60 -0.28 2.29 6.55
CA THR A 60 -1.12 3.35 7.09
C THR A 60 -0.48 4.72 6.86
N LEU A 61 0.83 4.83 7.12
CA LEU A 61 1.59 6.07 6.93
C LEU A 61 1.73 6.42 5.44
N LEU A 62 2.04 5.42 4.61
CA LEU A 62 2.19 5.62 3.16
C LEU A 62 0.89 6.13 2.52
N LEU A 63 -0.25 5.53 2.89
CA LEU A 63 -1.55 5.90 2.34
C LEU A 63 -2.04 7.25 2.85
N TRP A 64 -1.77 7.62 4.11
CA TRP A 64 -2.08 8.98 4.57
C TRP A 64 -1.22 10.04 3.91
N SER A 65 0.09 9.80 3.79
CA SER A 65 1.00 10.71 3.09
C SER A 65 0.48 10.97 1.68
N GLU A 66 0.07 9.92 0.96
CA GLU A 66 -0.52 10.08 -0.37
C GLU A 66 -1.89 10.79 -0.35
N ALA A 67 -2.80 10.41 0.55
CA ALA A 67 -4.11 11.05 0.65
C ALA A 67 -3.98 12.57 0.83
N VAL A 68 -3.08 13.00 1.71
CA VAL A 68 -2.82 14.42 1.95
C VAL A 68 -2.16 15.09 0.73
N ALA A 69 -1.21 14.41 0.08
CA ALA A 69 -0.51 14.96 -1.08
C ALA A 69 -1.43 15.18 -2.29
N GLN A 70 -2.38 14.28 -2.51
CA GLN A 70 -3.32 14.32 -3.64
C GLN A 70 -4.67 14.93 -3.29
N GLY A 71 -4.94 15.20 -2.01
CA GLY A 71 -6.22 15.74 -1.53
C GLY A 71 -7.37 14.73 -1.55
N PHE A 72 -7.07 13.44 -1.36
CA PHE A 72 -8.09 12.40 -1.30
C PHE A 72 -8.87 12.43 0.03
N VAL A 73 -10.18 12.23 -0.08
CA VAL A 73 -11.16 12.22 1.01
C VAL A 73 -11.64 10.81 1.32
N SER A 74 -11.82 9.94 0.32
CA SER A 74 -12.28 8.57 0.59
C SER A 74 -11.22 7.77 1.37
N PRO A 75 -11.63 7.02 2.41
CA PRO A 75 -10.72 6.15 3.13
C PRO A 75 -10.42 4.86 2.37
N TYR A 76 -11.12 4.56 1.27
CA TYR A 76 -11.02 3.27 0.60
C TYR A 76 -9.89 3.22 -0.42
N TRP A 77 -9.10 2.15 -0.34
CA TRP A 77 -8.01 1.86 -1.25
C TRP A 77 -8.12 0.44 -1.79
N MET A 78 -7.89 0.29 -3.09
CA MET A 78 -8.04 -0.98 -3.78
C MET A 78 -7.08 -1.11 -4.96
N THR A 79 -6.76 -2.34 -5.33
CA THR A 79 -5.95 -2.61 -6.52
C THR A 79 -6.77 -2.36 -7.79
N PHE A 80 -6.10 -2.13 -8.92
CA PHE A 80 -6.76 -2.00 -10.24
C PHE A 80 -7.69 -3.19 -10.55
N LYS A 81 -7.27 -4.41 -10.22
CA LYS A 81 -8.10 -5.59 -10.47
C LYS A 81 -9.39 -5.55 -9.63
N GLN A 82 -9.28 -5.13 -8.37
CA GLN A 82 -10.43 -5.00 -7.47
C GLN A 82 -11.39 -3.90 -7.92
N SER A 83 -10.88 -2.76 -8.43
CA SER A 83 -11.76 -1.71 -8.95
C SER A 83 -12.60 -2.22 -10.12
N VAL A 84 -11.97 -2.94 -11.05
CA VAL A 84 -12.65 -3.54 -12.21
C VAL A 84 -13.66 -4.62 -11.78
N GLU A 85 -13.31 -5.46 -10.79
CA GLU A 85 -14.23 -6.46 -10.24
C GLU A 85 -15.46 -5.84 -9.57
N LEU A 86 -15.33 -4.63 -9.03
CA LEU A 86 -16.44 -3.85 -8.46
C LEU A 86 -17.23 -3.05 -9.51
N GLY A 87 -16.87 -3.16 -10.79
CA GLY A 87 -17.49 -2.41 -11.89
C GLY A 87 -16.93 -1.00 -12.11
N GLY A 88 -15.95 -0.59 -11.31
CA GLY A 88 -15.33 0.73 -11.41
C GLY A 88 -14.11 0.78 -12.34
N HIS A 89 -13.79 1.97 -12.83
CA HIS A 89 -12.63 2.21 -13.69
C HIS A 89 -11.73 3.31 -13.14
N VAL A 90 -10.45 3.01 -12.97
CA VAL A 90 -9.44 4.03 -12.61
C VAL A 90 -9.36 5.05 -13.75
N ARG A 91 -9.48 6.35 -13.42
CA ARG A 91 -9.41 7.40 -14.43
C ARG A 91 -8.06 7.43 -15.14
N LYS A 92 -8.09 7.81 -16.42
CA LYS A 92 -6.89 7.87 -17.24
C LYS A 92 -5.93 8.94 -16.72
N GLY A 93 -4.67 8.57 -16.49
CA GLY A 93 -3.62 9.47 -16.00
C GLY A 93 -3.42 9.43 -14.48
N GLU A 94 -4.30 8.75 -13.74
CA GLU A 94 -4.15 8.56 -12.30
C GLU A 94 -2.95 7.66 -11.97
N THR A 95 -2.20 8.06 -10.94
CA THR A 95 -1.05 7.29 -10.44
C THR A 95 -1.42 6.54 -9.17
N GLY A 96 -1.11 5.24 -9.13
CA GLY A 96 -1.37 4.41 -7.96
C GLY A 96 -0.27 4.51 -6.89
N THR A 97 -0.64 4.22 -5.66
CA THR A 97 0.24 4.20 -4.49
C THR A 97 0.79 2.81 -4.23
N THR A 98 2.07 2.70 -3.89
CA THR A 98 2.68 1.41 -3.54
C THR A 98 2.45 1.08 -2.07
N VAL A 99 1.88 -0.08 -1.80
CA VAL A 99 1.75 -0.68 -0.46
C VAL A 99 2.50 -2.01 -0.39
N VAL A 100 2.81 -2.45 0.82
CA VAL A 100 3.64 -3.61 1.08
C VAL A 100 2.88 -4.68 1.85
N TYR A 101 3.06 -5.94 1.47
CA TYR A 101 2.55 -7.10 2.18
C TYR A 101 3.71 -8.01 2.57
N ALA A 102 3.87 -8.25 3.86
CA ALA A 102 4.80 -9.23 4.40
C ALA A 102 4.04 -10.51 4.72
N GLY A 103 4.56 -11.65 4.28
CA GLY A 103 4.03 -12.97 4.60
C GLY A 103 5.13 -14.01 4.61
N SER A 104 4.80 -15.26 4.92
CA SER A 104 5.68 -16.41 4.76
C SER A 104 4.95 -17.49 3.96
N PHE A 105 5.71 -18.31 3.25
CA PHE A 105 5.19 -19.57 2.69
C PHE A 105 6.07 -20.72 3.19
N SER A 106 5.50 -21.89 3.40
CA SER A 106 6.27 -23.06 3.77
C SER A 106 6.81 -23.77 2.52
N LYS A 107 8.03 -24.28 2.64
CA LYS A 107 8.67 -25.11 1.64
C LYS A 107 9.26 -26.33 2.34
N THR A 108 8.89 -27.51 1.87
CA THR A 108 9.51 -28.76 2.30
C THR A 108 10.89 -28.88 1.65
N GLU A 109 11.92 -29.00 2.47
CA GLU A 109 13.29 -29.26 2.03
C GLU A 109 13.81 -30.50 2.73
N ILE A 110 14.58 -31.32 2.01
CA ILE A 110 15.23 -32.49 2.57
C ILE A 110 16.50 -31.99 3.28
N ASP A 111 16.63 -32.32 4.57
CA ASP A 111 17.80 -31.95 5.35
C ASP A 111 19.02 -32.80 5.00
N ALA A 112 20.17 -32.50 5.61
CA ALA A 112 21.41 -33.25 5.37
C ALA A 112 21.37 -34.72 5.83
N LYS A 113 20.34 -35.12 6.59
CA LYS A 113 20.10 -36.47 7.10
C LYS A 113 19.04 -37.23 6.27
N GLY A 114 18.43 -36.58 5.28
CA GLY A 114 17.38 -37.17 4.45
C GLY A 114 15.96 -36.97 4.99
N ASP A 115 15.80 -36.19 6.06
CA ASP A 115 14.49 -35.92 6.67
C ASP A 115 13.80 -34.75 5.98
N GLU A 116 12.49 -34.86 5.73
CA GLU A 116 11.69 -33.75 5.22
C GLU A 116 11.45 -32.71 6.33
N VAL A 117 11.99 -31.51 6.15
CA VAL A 117 11.82 -30.40 7.08
C VAL A 117 11.02 -29.29 6.41
N GLU A 118 9.93 -28.89 7.07
CA GLU A 118 9.13 -27.75 6.63
C GLU A 118 9.82 -26.44 7.07
N ARG A 119 10.27 -25.62 6.11
CA ARG A 119 10.87 -24.30 6.39
C ARG A 119 9.96 -23.18 5.93
N GLY A 120 9.69 -22.25 6.84
CA GLY A 120 8.98 -21.01 6.54
C GLY A 120 9.92 -20.00 5.87
N ILE A 121 9.65 -19.64 4.62
CA ILE A 121 10.41 -18.63 3.87
C ILE A 121 9.64 -17.31 3.92
N PRO A 122 10.17 -16.26 4.58
CA PRO A 122 9.55 -14.94 4.60
C PRO A 122 9.67 -14.27 3.24
N TYR A 123 8.63 -13.55 2.85
CA TYR A 123 8.61 -12.76 1.64
C TYR A 123 7.91 -11.41 1.83
N LEU A 124 8.27 -10.50 0.94
CA LEU A 124 7.69 -9.18 0.85
C LEU A 124 7.15 -9.03 -0.57
N LYS A 125 5.89 -8.64 -0.70
CA LYS A 125 5.24 -8.30 -1.98
C LYS A 125 4.82 -6.84 -1.95
N THR A 126 4.95 -6.18 -3.08
CA THR A 126 4.39 -4.85 -3.29
C THR A 126 3.12 -4.95 -4.11
N TYR A 127 2.20 -4.05 -3.82
CA TYR A 127 0.96 -3.88 -4.58
C TYR A 127 0.77 -2.41 -4.89
N THR A 128 0.21 -2.14 -6.07
CA THR A 128 -0.24 -0.80 -6.43
C THR A 128 -1.73 -0.70 -6.14
N VAL A 129 -2.11 0.28 -5.33
CA VAL A 129 -3.49 0.57 -4.95
C VAL A 129 -3.87 1.99 -5.35
N PHE A 130 -5.14 2.20 -5.60
CA PHE A 130 -5.76 3.46 -5.98
C PHE A 130 -6.78 3.82 -4.90
N CYS A 131 -6.89 5.10 -4.58
CA CYS A 131 -7.96 5.60 -3.74
C CYS A 131 -9.29 5.52 -4.50
N ALA A 132 -10.41 5.31 -3.81
CA ALA A 132 -11.73 5.31 -4.44
C ALA A 132 -12.03 6.64 -5.18
N ASP A 133 -11.49 7.76 -4.69
CA ASP A 133 -11.59 9.06 -5.36
C ASP A 133 -11.02 9.05 -6.77
N GLN A 134 -10.10 8.14 -7.11
CA GLN A 134 -9.46 7.98 -8.42
C GLN A 134 -10.26 7.09 -9.39
N ILE A 135 -11.35 6.51 -8.93
CA ILE A 135 -12.09 5.44 -9.63
C ILE A 135 -13.52 5.90 -9.84
N ASP A 136 -13.97 5.92 -11.08
CA ASP A 136 -15.37 6.20 -11.40
C ASP A 136 -16.19 4.91 -11.42
N GLU A 137 -17.52 5.03 -11.35
CA GLU A 137 -18.48 3.90 -11.40
C GLU A 137 -18.37 2.89 -10.25
N LEU A 138 -17.73 3.27 -9.13
CA LEU A 138 -17.77 2.46 -7.91
C LEU A 138 -19.17 2.48 -7.26
N PRO A 139 -19.54 1.41 -6.52
CA PRO A 139 -20.74 1.40 -5.70
C PRO A 139 -20.79 2.58 -4.70
N PRO A 140 -21.97 3.14 -4.38
CA PRO A 140 -22.11 4.41 -3.64
C PRO A 140 -21.54 4.44 -2.21
N HIS A 141 -21.17 3.30 -1.64
CA HIS A 141 -20.63 3.20 -0.28
C HIS A 141 -19.09 3.34 -0.22
N TYR A 142 -18.42 3.52 -1.36
CA TYR A 142 -16.96 3.69 -1.49
C TYR A 142 -16.52 5.16 -1.58
#